data_AF-A0A842K580-F1
#
_entry.id   AF-A0A842K580-F1
#
_cell.length_a   1.000
_cell.length_b   1.000
_cell.length_c   1.000
_cell.angle_alpha   90.00
_cell.angle_beta   90.00
_cell.angle_gamma   90.00
#
_symmetry.space_group_name_H-M   'P 1'
#
loop_
_entity.id
_entity.type
_entity.pdbx_description
1 polymer ?
#
loop_
_entity_poly.entity_id
_entity_poly.type
_entity_poly.pdbx_seq_one_letter_code
_entity_poly.pdbx_strand_id
1 'polypeptide(L)'
;MAESTTPPARGLSRRRLLAGGAAALGAVGVGWGAHETADHLRPDSPSDGGLTEPFHGPHQGGVATAPQAHAQFVGLDLRAGADRATVAGLLRVWTEDAARLTAGTPALADTEPELAATPARLTVTVGLGPGAFTAASVVDRQPSWLRPLPAFGIDELDDTRWGQTDLLLQICADDPVAVAHAARVLIKNVRSLVAVRWSQRGFRNARRSRPAGTTMRNLMGQVDGTTNPGPTEFDSRHCHVSRNA
;
A
#
# COMPACT_ATOMS: atom_id res chain seq x y z
N MET A 1 69.24 34.66 29.84
CA MET A 1 68.85 36.05 29.50
C MET A 1 68.26 36.02 28.10
N ALA A 2 66.92 35.94 28.01
CA ALA A 2 66.06 36.27 26.86
C ALA A 2 64.70 35.60 27.12
N GLU A 3 63.83 36.26 27.88
CA GLU A 3 62.44 35.88 28.06
C GLU A 3 61.63 36.57 26.95
N SER A 4 60.99 35.80 26.08
CA SER A 4 60.18 36.31 24.96
C SER A 4 58.72 36.01 25.22
N THR A 5 57.95 37.05 25.53
CA THR A 5 56.52 37.02 25.88
C THR A 5 55.66 36.87 24.61
N THR A 6 54.77 35.88 24.58
CA THR A 6 53.77 35.69 23.50
C THR A 6 52.41 36.29 23.92
N PRO A 7 51.73 37.11 23.10
CA PRO A 7 50.37 37.58 23.41
C PRO A 7 49.27 36.61 22.91
N PRO A 8 48.09 36.59 23.55
CA PRO A 8 47.04 35.59 23.31
C PRO A 8 46.17 35.86 22.07
N ALA A 9 45.72 34.77 21.44
CA ALA A 9 44.78 34.76 20.31
C ALA A 9 43.36 35.18 20.74
N ARG A 10 42.76 36.16 20.04
CA ARG A 10 41.38 36.63 20.25
C ARG A 10 40.39 35.78 19.45
N GLY A 11 39.57 35.00 20.14
CA GLY A 11 38.42 34.29 19.56
C GLY A 11 37.29 35.24 19.16
N LEU A 12 36.75 35.06 17.95
CA LEU A 12 35.56 35.77 17.47
C LEU A 12 34.31 35.15 18.10
N SER A 13 33.65 35.91 18.98
CA SER A 13 32.41 35.54 19.66
C SER A 13 31.22 35.56 18.70
N ARG A 14 30.48 34.45 18.63
CA ARG A 14 29.27 34.20 17.81
C ARG A 14 28.05 35.08 18.17
N ARG A 15 28.23 36.13 18.97
CA ARG A 15 27.13 36.93 19.57
C ARG A 15 26.99 38.33 18.95
N ARG A 16 27.58 38.60 17.78
CA ARG A 16 27.45 39.89 17.06
C ARG A 16 26.68 39.84 15.74
N LEU A 17 26.10 38.69 15.36
CA LEU A 17 25.40 38.54 14.08
C LEU A 17 23.87 38.75 14.13
N LEU A 18 23.30 39.10 15.29
CA LEU A 18 21.84 39.25 15.44
C LEU A 18 21.38 40.63 15.97
N ALA A 19 22.20 41.67 15.84
CA ALA A 19 21.80 43.02 16.20
C ALA A 19 22.35 44.02 15.19
N GLY A 20 21.55 44.37 14.18
CA GLY A 20 21.93 45.39 13.20
C GLY A 20 20.89 45.55 12.10
N GLY A 21 19.71 46.06 12.46
CA GLY A 21 18.75 46.55 11.47
C GLY A 21 19.19 47.89 10.85
N ALA A 22 18.86 48.05 9.56
CA ALA A 22 18.61 49.27 8.79
C ALA A 22 19.66 50.42 8.72
N ALA A 23 20.25 50.61 7.53
CA ALA A 23 20.52 51.91 6.85
C ALA A 23 21.13 51.65 5.45
N ALA A 24 20.43 51.93 4.35
CA ALA A 24 20.57 53.12 3.48
C ALA A 24 21.67 53.06 2.39
N LEU A 25 21.21 52.94 1.13
CA LEU A 25 21.64 53.58 -0.14
C LEU A 25 23.15 53.68 -0.52
N GLY A 26 23.51 53.11 -1.68
CA GLY A 26 24.74 53.45 -2.43
C GLY A 26 25.10 52.42 -3.51
N ALA A 27 25.42 52.87 -4.73
CA ALA A 27 25.40 52.10 -5.98
C ALA A 27 26.75 51.47 -6.41
N VAL A 28 26.65 50.63 -7.46
CA VAL A 28 27.67 50.25 -8.48
C VAL A 28 28.49 48.97 -8.25
N GLY A 29 28.19 47.96 -9.08
CA GLY A 29 29.20 47.09 -9.70
C GLY A 29 29.45 45.73 -9.05
N VAL A 30 28.82 44.66 -9.55
CA VAL A 30 29.41 43.42 -10.12
C VAL A 30 28.22 42.55 -10.57
N GLY A 31 27.83 42.70 -11.84
CA GLY A 31 26.83 41.86 -12.48
C GLY A 31 27.49 40.71 -13.22
N TRP A 32 27.87 39.66 -12.50
CA TRP A 32 28.13 38.31 -13.06
C TRP A 32 28.20 37.33 -11.89
N GLY A 33 27.21 36.44 -11.74
CA GLY A 33 27.27 35.35 -10.75
C GLY A 33 26.11 35.23 -9.77
N ALA A 34 24.99 35.94 -9.96
CA ALA A 34 23.80 35.80 -9.12
C ALA A 34 22.57 35.20 -9.85
N HIS A 35 22.77 34.64 -11.04
CA HIS A 35 21.70 34.00 -11.82
C HIS A 35 21.78 32.47 -11.89
N GLU A 36 22.78 31.84 -11.24
CA GLU A 36 22.99 30.38 -11.33
C GLU A 36 22.70 29.61 -10.02
N THR A 37 22.13 30.27 -9.01
CA THR A 37 21.76 29.62 -7.74
C THR A 37 20.26 29.62 -7.45
N ALA A 38 19.44 30.19 -8.33
CA ALA A 38 17.99 30.23 -8.19
C ALA A 38 17.25 29.04 -8.84
N ASP A 39 17.95 28.14 -9.54
CA ASP A 39 17.36 26.98 -10.23
C ASP A 39 17.38 25.68 -9.40
N HIS A 40 17.89 25.73 -8.16
CA HIS A 40 17.93 24.58 -7.23
C HIS A 40 16.73 24.52 -6.26
N LEU A 41 15.75 25.42 -6.40
CA LEU A 41 14.48 25.36 -5.68
C LEU A 41 13.34 24.91 -6.59
N ARG A 42 13.61 23.95 -7.49
CA ARG A 42 12.53 23.15 -8.06
C ARG A 42 11.91 22.39 -6.87
N PRO A 43 10.60 22.50 -6.61
CA PRO A 43 9.97 21.66 -5.62
C PRO A 43 10.31 20.21 -5.96
N ASP A 44 10.80 19.45 -4.96
CA ASP A 44 10.99 18.02 -5.08
C ASP A 44 9.75 17.46 -5.80
N SER A 45 9.99 16.72 -6.89
CA SER A 45 8.88 16.05 -7.57
C SER A 45 8.09 15.28 -6.52
N PRO A 46 6.76 15.43 -6.44
CA PRO A 46 5.97 14.83 -5.37
C PRO A 46 6.34 13.36 -5.23
N SER A 47 6.67 12.94 -4.01
CA SER A 47 7.11 11.58 -3.74
C SER A 47 6.00 10.62 -4.16
N ASP A 48 6.39 9.51 -4.77
CA ASP A 48 5.45 8.47 -5.18
C ASP A 48 4.67 7.85 -4.01
N GLY A 49 5.17 8.03 -2.78
CA GLY A 49 4.55 7.54 -1.56
C GLY A 49 3.20 8.19 -1.24
N GLY A 50 2.94 9.42 -1.70
CA GLY A 50 1.67 10.11 -1.50
C GLY A 50 0.57 9.72 -2.49
N LEU A 51 0.86 8.88 -3.49
CA LEU A 51 -0.14 8.47 -4.47
C LEU A 51 -1.18 7.53 -3.84
N THR A 52 -2.44 7.71 -4.22
CA THR A 52 -3.57 6.93 -3.73
C THR A 52 -4.30 6.25 -4.89
N GLU A 53 -5.04 5.19 -4.56
CA GLU A 53 -6.00 4.56 -5.46
C GLU A 53 -7.41 4.71 -4.86
N PRO A 54 -8.46 4.95 -5.66
CA PRO A 54 -9.82 5.10 -5.13
C PRO A 54 -10.28 3.82 -4.42
N PHE A 55 -10.71 3.96 -3.17
CA PHE A 55 -11.30 2.85 -2.43
C PHE A 55 -12.76 2.59 -2.84
N HIS A 56 -13.54 3.66 -2.95
CA HIS A 56 -14.94 3.58 -3.34
C HIS A 56 -15.10 3.58 -4.86
N GLY A 57 -15.92 2.68 -5.36
CA GLY A 57 -16.23 2.54 -6.77
C GLY A 57 -17.21 1.39 -7.01
N PRO A 58 -17.60 1.15 -8.27
CA PRO A 58 -18.45 0.02 -8.63
C PRO A 58 -17.76 -1.33 -8.44
N HIS A 59 -16.42 -1.36 -8.49
CA HIS A 59 -15.57 -2.54 -8.32
C HIS A 59 -14.48 -2.26 -7.28
N GLN A 60 -14.05 -3.28 -6.54
CA GLN A 60 -12.98 -3.14 -5.56
C GLN A 60 -11.65 -2.81 -6.25
N GLY A 61 -10.82 -1.97 -5.61
CA GLY A 61 -9.43 -1.77 -6.02
C GLY A 61 -8.62 -3.06 -5.95
N GLY A 62 -7.51 -3.13 -6.68
CA GLY A 62 -6.64 -4.32 -6.73
C GLY A 62 -7.05 -5.39 -7.75
N VAL A 63 -8.14 -5.16 -8.51
CA VAL A 63 -8.58 -6.03 -9.63
C VAL A 63 -8.19 -5.43 -10.97
N ALA A 64 -8.85 -4.32 -11.37
CA ALA A 64 -8.52 -3.58 -12.59
C ALA A 64 -7.41 -2.54 -12.38
N THR A 65 -7.04 -2.27 -11.12
CA THR A 65 -5.91 -1.40 -10.77
C THR A 65 -4.62 -1.92 -11.39
N ALA A 66 -3.81 -1.04 -11.96
CA ALA A 66 -2.50 -1.42 -12.50
C ALA A 66 -1.66 -2.09 -11.39
N PRO A 67 -1.18 -3.34 -11.58
CA PRO A 67 -0.53 -4.11 -10.52
C PRO A 67 0.63 -3.37 -9.86
N GLN A 68 0.61 -3.30 -8.54
CA GLN A 68 1.62 -2.62 -7.73
C GLN A 68 2.88 -3.48 -7.52
N ALA A 69 3.96 -2.85 -7.03
CA ALA A 69 5.24 -3.51 -6.82
C ALA A 69 5.21 -4.63 -5.77
N HIS A 70 4.32 -4.56 -4.79
CA HIS A 70 4.22 -5.52 -3.68
C HIS A 70 2.78 -5.96 -3.45
N ALA A 71 2.62 -7.21 -3.02
CA ALA A 71 1.35 -7.78 -2.61
C ALA A 71 1.51 -8.69 -1.39
N GLN A 72 0.50 -8.72 -0.54
CA GLN A 72 0.33 -9.71 0.51
C GLN A 72 -1.09 -10.27 0.45
N PHE A 73 -1.19 -11.59 0.38
CA PHE A 73 -2.43 -12.35 0.44
C PHE A 73 -2.52 -13.03 1.80
N VAL A 74 -3.62 -12.84 2.50
CA VAL A 74 -3.85 -13.42 3.83
C VAL A 74 -5.15 -14.20 3.80
N GLY A 75 -5.03 -15.50 3.95
CA GLY A 75 -6.17 -16.41 4.09
C GLY A 75 -6.55 -16.53 5.56
N LEU A 76 -7.84 -16.35 5.85
CA LEU A 76 -8.39 -16.22 7.20
C LEU A 76 -9.58 -17.15 7.38
N ASP A 77 -9.59 -17.87 8.50
CA ASP A 77 -10.71 -18.73 8.91
C ASP A 77 -11.51 -18.02 10.01
N LEU A 78 -12.83 -18.09 9.92
CA LEU A 78 -13.73 -17.57 10.96
C LEU A 78 -13.60 -18.46 12.21
N ARG A 79 -13.63 -17.85 13.39
CA ARG A 79 -13.62 -18.63 14.64
C ARG A 79 -14.94 -19.38 14.85
N ALA A 80 -14.86 -20.46 15.63
CA ALA A 80 -16.04 -21.22 16.02
C ALA A 80 -17.10 -20.32 16.68
N GLY A 81 -18.35 -20.51 16.28
CA GLY A 81 -19.48 -19.69 16.73
C GLY A 81 -19.67 -18.37 15.95
N ALA A 82 -18.87 -18.11 14.91
CA ALA A 82 -19.11 -16.99 14.01
C ALA A 82 -20.48 -17.12 13.33
N ASP A 83 -21.19 -16.00 13.29
CA ASP A 83 -22.54 -15.89 12.76
C ASP A 83 -22.63 -14.73 11.74
N ARG A 84 -23.85 -14.46 11.27
CA ARG A 84 -24.11 -13.34 10.35
C ARG A 84 -23.67 -11.99 10.91
N ALA A 85 -23.87 -11.74 12.21
CA ALA A 85 -23.47 -10.50 12.84
C ALA A 85 -21.94 -10.35 12.86
N THR A 86 -21.23 -11.45 13.12
CA THR A 86 -19.78 -11.54 13.08
C THR A 86 -19.24 -11.18 11.69
N VAL A 87 -19.75 -11.82 10.63
CA VAL A 87 -19.32 -11.55 9.25
C VAL A 87 -19.62 -10.10 8.86
N ALA A 88 -20.84 -9.61 9.13
CA ALA A 88 -21.22 -8.25 8.79
C ALA A 88 -20.40 -7.19 9.55
N GLY A 89 -20.13 -7.43 10.84
CA GLY A 89 -19.30 -6.56 11.67
C GLY A 89 -17.86 -6.49 11.18
N LEU A 90 -17.26 -7.65 10.88
CA LEU A 90 -15.91 -7.74 10.34
C LEU A 90 -15.77 -6.97 9.02
N LEU A 91 -16.71 -7.15 8.09
CA LEU A 91 -16.68 -6.44 6.80
C LEU A 91 -16.81 -4.92 6.98
N ARG A 92 -17.60 -4.45 7.95
CA ARG A 92 -17.72 -3.01 8.25
C ARG A 92 -16.40 -2.44 8.81
N VAL A 93 -15.76 -3.15 9.74
CA VAL A 93 -14.46 -2.74 10.30
C VAL A 93 -13.41 -2.66 9.20
N TRP A 94 -13.29 -3.71 8.37
CA TRP A 94 -12.36 -3.68 7.25
C TRP A 94 -12.67 -2.59 6.23
N THR A 95 -13.95 -2.31 5.97
CA THR A 95 -14.33 -1.23 5.04
C THR A 95 -13.87 0.13 5.54
N GLU A 96 -14.11 0.44 6.82
CA GLU A 96 -13.72 1.72 7.42
C GLU A 96 -12.18 1.87 7.48
N ASP A 97 -11.48 0.84 7.97
CA ASP A 97 -10.03 0.88 8.11
C ASP A 97 -9.34 0.93 6.73
N ALA A 98 -9.80 0.14 5.76
CA ALA A 98 -9.24 0.15 4.41
C ALA A 98 -9.50 1.49 3.70
N ALA A 99 -10.69 2.09 3.83
CA ALA A 99 -10.98 3.40 3.25
C ALA A 99 -10.02 4.49 3.77
N ARG A 100 -9.70 4.46 5.07
CA ARG A 100 -8.75 5.39 5.68
C ARG A 100 -7.33 5.16 5.20
N LEU A 101 -6.84 3.92 5.29
CA LEU A 101 -5.46 3.58 4.97
C LEU A 101 -5.14 3.87 3.49
N THR A 102 -6.05 3.52 2.58
CA THR A 102 -5.89 3.78 1.14
C THR A 102 -5.89 5.27 0.79
N ALA A 103 -6.54 6.10 1.63
CA ALA A 103 -6.52 7.56 1.54
C ALA A 103 -5.34 8.21 2.27
N GLY A 104 -4.39 7.43 2.80
CA GLY A 104 -3.25 7.94 3.56
C GLY A 104 -3.60 8.43 4.97
N THR A 105 -4.73 7.98 5.51
CA THR A 105 -5.23 8.36 6.83
C THR A 105 -5.11 7.18 7.80
N PRO A 106 -4.71 7.39 9.07
CA PRO A 106 -4.67 6.31 10.05
C PRO A 106 -6.02 5.63 10.25
N ALA A 107 -5.99 4.31 10.42
CA ALA A 107 -7.15 3.51 10.79
C ALA A 107 -7.64 3.82 12.21
N LEU A 108 -8.81 3.28 12.59
CA LEU A 108 -9.26 3.41 13.96
C LEU A 108 -8.38 2.56 14.90
N ALA A 109 -7.96 3.17 16.01
CA ALA A 109 -7.05 2.56 16.99
C ALA A 109 -5.71 2.07 16.39
N ASP A 110 -5.24 2.77 15.35
CA ASP A 110 -3.90 2.58 14.79
C ASP A 110 -2.84 2.94 15.84
N THR A 111 -1.90 2.01 16.05
CA THR A 111 -0.80 2.19 17.00
C THR A 111 0.41 2.87 16.38
N GLU A 112 0.46 2.92 15.05
CA GLU A 112 1.57 3.46 14.26
C GLU A 112 1.03 4.41 13.17
N PRO A 113 0.29 5.48 13.53
CA PRO A 113 -0.41 6.35 12.58
C PRO A 113 0.50 7.03 11.55
N GLU A 114 1.78 7.23 11.88
CA GLU A 114 2.79 7.80 10.98
C GLU A 114 3.03 6.95 9.72
N LEU A 115 2.82 5.62 9.82
CA LEU A 115 2.99 4.72 8.67
C LEU A 115 1.82 4.81 7.67
N ALA A 116 0.65 5.30 8.11
CA ALA A 116 -0.49 5.49 7.24
C ALA A 116 -0.31 6.66 6.26
N ALA A 117 0.57 7.63 6.56
CA ALA A 117 0.75 8.84 5.75
C ALA A 117 1.35 8.58 4.36
N THR A 118 1.87 7.37 4.10
CA THR A 118 2.49 6.96 2.84
C THR A 118 1.71 5.80 2.21
N PRO A 119 0.53 6.06 1.61
CA PRO A 119 -0.31 5.00 1.06
C PRO A 119 0.33 4.29 -0.15
N ALA A 120 1.18 4.94 -0.94
CA ALA A 120 1.92 4.32 -2.04
C ALA A 120 1.03 3.45 -2.98
N ARG A 121 -0.12 3.97 -3.42
CA ARG A 121 -1.13 3.27 -4.23
C ARG A 121 -1.68 2.01 -3.56
N LEU A 122 -1.83 2.05 -2.23
CA LEU A 122 -2.43 0.98 -1.44
C LEU A 122 -3.83 0.66 -1.96
N THR A 123 -4.09 -0.63 -2.16
CA THR A 123 -5.43 -1.18 -2.37
C THR A 123 -5.64 -2.36 -1.44
N VAL A 124 -6.86 -2.48 -0.92
CA VAL A 124 -7.30 -3.62 -0.12
C VAL A 124 -8.51 -4.25 -0.81
N THR A 125 -8.43 -5.54 -1.08
CA THR A 125 -9.49 -6.33 -1.71
C THR A 125 -9.91 -7.45 -0.75
N VAL A 126 -11.21 -7.59 -0.53
CA VAL A 126 -11.79 -8.65 0.30
C VAL A 126 -12.44 -9.71 -0.58
N GLY A 127 -12.09 -10.98 -0.33
CA GLY A 127 -12.75 -12.15 -0.91
C GLY A 127 -13.51 -12.95 0.15
N LEU A 128 -14.62 -13.59 -0.25
CA LEU A 128 -15.43 -14.46 0.60
C LEU A 128 -15.36 -15.90 0.08
N GLY A 129 -14.95 -16.82 0.94
CA GLY A 129 -15.00 -18.25 0.71
C GLY A 129 -16.31 -18.88 1.17
N PRO A 130 -16.56 -20.17 0.87
CA PRO A 130 -17.79 -20.86 1.21
C PRO A 130 -18.19 -20.76 2.70
N GLY A 131 -17.23 -20.84 3.62
CA GLY A 131 -17.54 -20.80 5.05
C GLY A 131 -18.08 -19.45 5.54
N ALA A 132 -17.79 -18.34 4.85
CA ALA A 132 -18.44 -17.06 5.15
C ALA A 132 -19.95 -17.08 4.86
N PHE A 133 -20.38 -17.75 3.80
CA PHE A 133 -21.80 -17.92 3.46
C PHE A 133 -22.51 -18.85 4.45
N THR A 134 -21.82 -19.93 4.86
CA THR A 134 -22.29 -20.85 5.91
C THR A 134 -22.47 -20.13 7.24
N ALA A 135 -21.44 -19.42 7.71
CA ALA A 135 -21.49 -18.67 8.98
C ALA A 135 -22.58 -17.60 8.96
N ALA A 136 -22.76 -16.90 7.83
CA ALA A 136 -23.80 -15.89 7.69
C ALA A 136 -25.21 -16.46 7.46
N SER A 137 -25.38 -17.78 7.39
CA SER A 137 -26.65 -18.47 7.12
C SER A 137 -27.32 -18.00 5.82
N VAL A 138 -26.51 -17.79 4.77
CA VAL A 138 -26.95 -17.33 3.44
C VAL A 138 -26.35 -18.19 2.32
N VAL A 139 -26.26 -19.51 2.55
CA VAL A 139 -25.71 -20.47 1.58
C VAL A 139 -26.48 -20.45 0.24
N ASP A 140 -27.77 -20.11 0.27
CA ASP A 140 -28.60 -19.89 -0.93
C ASP A 140 -28.11 -18.73 -1.82
N ARG A 141 -27.30 -17.81 -1.26
CA ARG A 141 -26.68 -16.68 -1.97
C ARG A 141 -25.27 -16.99 -2.46
N GLN A 142 -24.71 -18.16 -2.11
CA GLN A 142 -23.39 -18.57 -2.56
C GLN A 142 -23.42 -18.79 -4.07
N PRO A 143 -22.51 -18.15 -4.85
CA PRO A 143 -22.45 -18.38 -6.27
C PRO A 143 -22.12 -19.85 -6.57
N SER A 144 -22.79 -20.45 -7.56
CA SER A 144 -22.62 -21.87 -7.91
C SER A 144 -21.21 -22.23 -8.37
N TRP A 145 -20.46 -21.24 -8.89
CA TRP A 145 -19.06 -21.37 -9.28
C TRP A 145 -18.08 -21.29 -8.10
N LEU A 146 -18.52 -20.80 -6.93
CA LEU A 146 -17.70 -20.75 -5.72
C LEU A 146 -17.71 -22.11 -5.02
N ARG A 147 -17.08 -23.09 -5.68
CA ARG A 147 -16.91 -24.47 -5.20
C ARG A 147 -15.44 -24.87 -5.32
N PRO A 148 -14.99 -25.92 -4.61
CA PRO A 148 -13.63 -26.44 -4.80
C PRO A 148 -13.32 -26.67 -6.27
N LEU A 149 -12.09 -26.31 -6.66
CA LEU A 149 -11.59 -26.61 -7.99
C LEU A 149 -11.55 -28.13 -8.20
N PRO A 150 -11.77 -28.60 -9.45
CA PRO A 150 -11.54 -30.01 -9.75
C PRO A 150 -10.07 -30.35 -9.52
N ALA A 151 -9.79 -31.60 -9.12
CA ALA A 151 -8.43 -32.09 -9.01
C ALA A 151 -7.79 -32.21 -10.41
N PHE A 152 -6.52 -31.84 -10.51
CA PHE A 152 -5.68 -32.01 -11.69
C PHE A 152 -4.57 -33.03 -11.41
N GLY A 153 -4.11 -33.72 -12.46
CA GLY A 153 -3.09 -34.79 -12.31
C GLY A 153 -1.70 -34.30 -11.86
N ILE A 154 -1.48 -32.99 -11.79
CA ILE A 154 -0.23 -32.34 -11.36
C ILE A 154 -0.35 -31.66 -9.99
N ASP A 155 -1.49 -31.84 -9.31
CA ASP A 155 -1.74 -31.18 -8.03
C ASP A 155 -0.83 -31.74 -6.94
N GLU A 156 0.02 -30.88 -6.39
CA GLU A 156 0.83 -31.15 -5.20
C GLU A 156 0.43 -30.17 -4.08
N LEU A 157 -0.88 -30.12 -3.79
CA LEU A 157 -1.45 -29.18 -2.83
C LEU A 157 -1.14 -29.58 -1.39
N ASP A 158 -0.55 -28.65 -0.62
CA ASP A 158 -0.46 -28.76 0.84
C ASP A 158 -1.68 -28.07 1.46
N ASP A 159 -2.79 -28.80 1.57
CA ASP A 159 -4.04 -28.28 2.13
C ASP A 159 -3.92 -27.83 3.59
N THR A 160 -2.94 -28.39 4.32
CA THR A 160 -2.70 -28.03 5.72
C THR A 160 -2.12 -26.63 5.83
N ARG A 161 -1.22 -26.25 4.91
CA ARG A 161 -0.58 -24.93 4.89
C ARG A 161 -1.30 -23.92 4.02
N TRP A 162 -1.80 -24.31 2.86
CA TRP A 162 -2.31 -23.39 1.82
C TRP A 162 -3.75 -23.70 1.39
N GLY A 163 -4.47 -24.47 2.19
CA GLY A 163 -5.85 -24.84 1.91
C GLY A 163 -6.82 -23.65 1.86
N GLN A 164 -8.08 -23.98 1.55
CA GLN A 164 -9.18 -23.02 1.46
C GLN A 164 -9.39 -22.24 2.75
N THR A 165 -9.96 -21.04 2.62
CA THR A 165 -10.24 -20.12 3.74
C THR A 165 -11.60 -19.49 3.60
N ASP A 166 -12.16 -19.02 4.72
CA ASP A 166 -13.47 -18.37 4.75
C ASP A 166 -13.40 -16.94 4.20
N LEU A 167 -12.26 -16.28 4.38
CA LEU A 167 -12.03 -14.89 4.02
C LEU A 167 -10.63 -14.73 3.41
N LEU A 168 -10.52 -13.85 2.42
CA LEU A 168 -9.25 -13.44 1.81
C LEU A 168 -9.07 -11.94 1.96
N LEU A 169 -7.89 -11.52 2.40
CA LEU A 169 -7.39 -10.16 2.22
C LEU A 169 -6.28 -10.17 1.18
N GLN A 170 -6.45 -9.42 0.10
CA GLN A 170 -5.39 -9.05 -0.83
C GLN A 170 -5.02 -7.59 -0.58
N ILE A 171 -3.75 -7.34 -0.28
CA ILE A 171 -3.23 -6.02 0.06
C ILE A 171 -2.07 -5.73 -0.88
N CYS A 172 -2.18 -4.69 -1.70
CA CYS A 172 -1.17 -4.35 -2.70
C CYS A 172 -0.77 -2.88 -2.55
N ALA A 173 0.53 -2.57 -2.66
CA ALA A 173 1.05 -1.21 -2.69
C ALA A 173 2.42 -1.18 -3.38
N ASP A 174 2.91 0.01 -3.72
CA ASP A 174 4.22 0.21 -4.31
C ASP A 174 5.35 0.34 -3.26
N ASP A 175 4.99 0.39 -1.98
CA ASP A 175 5.90 0.37 -0.82
C ASP A 175 5.59 -0.86 0.07
N PRO A 176 6.58 -1.73 0.36
CA PRO A 176 6.37 -2.88 1.24
C PRO A 176 6.04 -2.50 2.68
N VAL A 177 6.42 -1.30 3.15
CA VAL A 177 6.07 -0.81 4.50
C VAL A 177 4.57 -0.54 4.59
N ALA A 178 3.99 0.11 3.57
CA ALA A 178 2.55 0.34 3.48
C ALA A 178 1.76 -0.99 3.48
N VAL A 179 2.23 -2.00 2.74
CA VAL A 179 1.61 -3.35 2.76
C VAL A 179 1.67 -3.97 4.15
N ALA A 180 2.84 -3.93 4.81
CA ALA A 180 3.03 -4.54 6.11
C ALA A 180 2.21 -3.85 7.22
N HIS A 181 2.15 -2.52 7.20
CA HIS A 181 1.32 -1.72 8.12
C HIS A 181 -0.16 -2.03 7.94
N ALA A 182 -0.67 -1.96 6.71
CA ALA A 182 -2.07 -2.26 6.42
C ALA A 182 -2.46 -3.69 6.84
N ALA A 183 -1.62 -4.69 6.54
CA ALA A 183 -1.87 -6.07 6.97
C ALA A 183 -1.94 -6.21 8.51
N ARG A 184 -1.01 -5.57 9.23
CA ARG A 184 -1.02 -5.57 10.71
C ARG A 184 -2.30 -4.95 11.25
N VAL A 185 -2.68 -3.77 10.77
CA VAL A 185 -3.86 -3.03 11.24
C VAL A 185 -5.14 -3.83 10.97
N LEU A 186 -5.35 -4.27 9.73
CA LEU A 186 -6.56 -4.98 9.31
C LEU A 186 -6.74 -6.31 10.03
N ILE A 187 -5.67 -7.01 10.40
CA ILE A 187 -5.73 -8.27 11.16
C ILE A 187 -5.90 -8.00 12.66
N LYS A 188 -5.17 -7.02 13.21
CA LYS A 188 -5.17 -6.69 14.65
C LYS A 188 -6.57 -6.40 15.18
N ASN A 189 -7.36 -5.65 14.41
CA ASN A 189 -8.69 -5.17 14.81
C ASN A 189 -9.75 -6.28 14.83
N VAL A 190 -9.52 -7.38 14.12
CA VAL A 190 -10.47 -8.51 14.01
C VAL A 190 -9.93 -9.82 14.58
N ARG A 191 -8.75 -9.82 15.22
CA ARG A 191 -8.04 -11.02 15.71
C ARG A 191 -8.84 -11.89 16.70
N SER A 192 -9.91 -11.37 17.30
CA SER A 192 -10.83 -12.13 18.15
C SER A 192 -11.82 -12.98 17.35
N LEU A 193 -12.13 -12.56 16.12
CA LEU A 193 -13.16 -13.13 15.24
C LEU A 193 -12.60 -14.11 14.20
N VAL A 194 -11.30 -13.99 13.87
CA VAL A 194 -10.65 -14.81 12.84
C VAL A 194 -9.33 -15.42 13.31
N ALA A 195 -8.88 -16.44 12.62
CA ALA A 195 -7.54 -16.99 12.69
C ALA A 195 -6.85 -16.85 11.32
N VAL A 196 -5.56 -16.47 11.31
CA VAL A 196 -4.77 -16.49 10.08
C VAL A 196 -4.44 -17.94 9.75
N ARG A 197 -4.95 -18.45 8.63
CA ARG A 197 -4.59 -19.77 8.12
C ARG A 197 -3.23 -19.73 7.45
N TRP A 198 -3.05 -18.73 6.58
CA TRP A 198 -1.80 -18.54 5.85
C TRP A 198 -1.60 -17.10 5.42
N SER A 199 -0.34 -16.74 5.13
CA SER A 199 0.03 -15.45 4.57
C SER A 199 1.10 -15.64 3.51
N GLN A 200 0.85 -15.14 2.31
CA GLN A 200 1.75 -15.21 1.16
C GLN A 200 2.12 -13.80 0.71
N ARG A 201 3.42 -13.56 0.50
CA ARG A 201 3.92 -12.28 0.00
C ARG A 201 4.44 -12.45 -1.41
N GLY A 202 4.11 -11.50 -2.27
CA GLY A 202 4.56 -11.43 -3.64
C GLY A 202 5.19 -10.08 -3.93
N PHE A 203 6.03 -10.03 -4.95
CA PHE A 203 6.62 -8.81 -5.46
C PHE A 203 6.69 -8.83 -6.98
N ARG A 204 6.75 -7.63 -7.53
CA ARG A 204 6.99 -7.32 -8.93
C ARG A 204 8.22 -6.42 -9.01
N ASN A 205 8.51 -5.94 -10.22
CA ASN A 205 9.49 -4.87 -10.39
C ASN A 205 9.13 -3.66 -9.52
N ALA A 206 10.13 -3.08 -8.85
CA ALA A 206 9.95 -1.86 -8.06
C ALA A 206 9.37 -0.74 -8.92
N ARG A 207 8.59 0.17 -8.30
CA ARG A 207 8.00 1.31 -9.01
C ARG A 207 9.08 2.11 -9.74
N ARG A 208 8.81 2.48 -10.99
CA ARG A 208 9.71 3.24 -11.88
C ARG A 208 11.06 2.57 -12.17
N SER A 209 11.28 1.30 -11.81
CA SER A 209 12.45 0.54 -12.26
C SER A 209 12.40 0.18 -13.76
N ARG A 210 11.22 0.31 -14.37
CA ARG A 210 10.97 0.13 -15.81
C ARG A 210 9.99 1.20 -16.31
N PRO A 211 10.00 1.53 -17.61
CA PRO A 211 8.97 2.39 -18.21
C PRO A 211 7.56 1.87 -17.93
N ALA A 212 6.61 2.78 -17.72
CA ALA A 212 5.21 2.43 -17.55
C ALA A 212 4.70 1.62 -18.75
N GLY A 213 3.89 0.58 -18.48
CA GLY A 213 3.37 -0.32 -19.53
C GLY A 213 4.32 -1.43 -19.98
N THR A 214 5.55 -1.50 -19.46
CA THR A 214 6.46 -2.61 -19.76
C THR A 214 5.92 -3.92 -19.16
N THR A 215 5.68 -4.93 -20.00
CA THR A 215 5.29 -6.27 -19.54
C THR A 215 6.38 -6.85 -18.63
N MET A 216 5.96 -7.41 -17.49
CA MET A 216 6.88 -7.89 -16.47
C MET A 216 7.56 -9.19 -16.90
N ARG A 217 8.66 -9.55 -16.23
CA ARG A 217 9.22 -10.89 -16.29
C ARG A 217 9.01 -11.63 -14.97
N ASN A 218 8.74 -12.93 -15.04
CA ASN A 218 8.70 -13.81 -13.87
C ASN A 218 10.12 -14.21 -13.41
N LEU A 219 10.22 -14.98 -12.33
CA LEU A 219 11.50 -15.43 -11.77
C LEU A 219 12.26 -16.42 -12.69
N MET A 220 11.59 -17.01 -13.68
CA MET A 220 12.23 -17.81 -14.75
C MET A 220 12.74 -16.95 -15.91
N GLY A 221 12.56 -15.62 -15.82
CA GLY A 221 13.00 -14.66 -16.83
C GLY A 221 12.05 -14.52 -18.03
N GLN A 222 10.91 -15.21 -18.05
CA GLN A 222 9.94 -15.15 -19.14
C GLN A 222 9.10 -13.88 -19.05
N VAL A 223 8.72 -13.29 -20.19
CA VAL A 223 7.77 -12.17 -20.23
C VAL A 223 6.38 -12.71 -19.88
N ASP A 224 5.75 -12.11 -18.87
CA ASP A 224 4.52 -12.60 -18.26
C ASP A 224 3.48 -11.46 -18.16
N GLY A 225 2.27 -11.72 -18.69
CA GLY A 225 1.16 -10.77 -18.77
C GLY A 225 0.98 -10.06 -20.12
N THR A 226 1.56 -10.57 -21.22
CA THR A 226 1.41 -9.99 -22.57
C THR A 226 -0.04 -10.06 -23.08
N THR A 227 -0.75 -11.14 -22.76
CA THR A 227 -2.13 -11.39 -23.22
C THR A 227 -3.12 -11.32 -22.05
N ASN A 228 -3.07 -10.23 -21.28
CA ASN A 228 -4.05 -9.95 -20.24
C ASN A 228 -5.09 -8.94 -20.73
N PRO A 229 -6.34 -9.01 -20.25
CA PRO A 229 -7.33 -7.96 -20.47
C PRO A 229 -6.77 -6.60 -20.01
N GLY A 230 -6.88 -5.57 -20.86
CA GLY A 230 -6.60 -4.20 -20.45
C GLY A 230 -7.68 -3.69 -19.48
N PRO A 231 -7.44 -2.64 -18.67
CA PRO A 231 -8.41 -2.14 -17.68
C PRO A 231 -9.80 -1.83 -18.23
N THR A 232 -9.88 -1.38 -19.49
CA THR A 232 -11.16 -1.08 -20.19
C THR A 232 -11.86 -2.32 -20.73
N GLU A 233 -11.20 -3.48 -20.76
CA GLU A 233 -11.74 -4.73 -21.28
C GLU A 233 -12.33 -5.63 -20.19
N PHE A 234 -12.14 -5.31 -18.89
CA PHE A 234 -12.56 -6.18 -17.77
C PHE A 234 -14.05 -6.49 -17.79
N ASP A 235 -14.91 -5.49 -18.03
CA ASP A 235 -16.35 -5.69 -18.13
C ASP A 235 -16.72 -6.55 -19.35
N SER A 236 -16.07 -6.28 -20.49
CA SER A 236 -16.34 -7.00 -21.75
C SER A 236 -15.83 -8.45 -21.77
N ARG A 237 -14.86 -8.78 -20.91
CA ARG A 237 -14.24 -10.13 -20.82
C ARG A 237 -14.71 -10.92 -19.59
N HIS A 238 -15.86 -10.55 -19.02
CA HIS A 238 -16.49 -11.25 -17.90
C HIS A 238 -15.64 -11.32 -16.63
N CYS A 239 -14.73 -10.35 -16.42
CA CYS A 239 -13.98 -10.25 -15.16
C CYS A 239 -14.87 -9.78 -14.00
N HIS A 240 -16.00 -9.15 -14.28
CA HIS A 240 -17.01 -8.75 -13.29
C HIS A 240 -18.31 -9.53 -13.48
N VAL A 241 -18.90 -9.97 -12.37
CA VAL A 241 -20.23 -10.59 -12.38
C VAL A 241 -21.27 -9.53 -12.74
N SER A 242 -22.08 -9.81 -13.77
CA SER A 242 -23.15 -8.89 -14.17
C SER A 242 -24.23 -8.80 -13.09
N ARG A 243 -24.74 -7.60 -12.81
CA ARG A 243 -25.79 -7.36 -11.81
C ARG A 243 -27.14 -8.04 -12.11
N ASN A 244 -27.31 -8.63 -13.29
CA ASN A 244 -28.56 -9.21 -13.78
C ASN A 244 -28.54 -10.76 -13.87
N ALA A 245 -27.67 -11.43 -13.10
CA ALA A 245 -27.62 -12.90 -13.02
C ALA A 245 -28.36 -13.42 -11.78
#